data_AF-A0A940TAZ2-F1
#
_entry.id   AF-A0A940TAZ2-F1
#
_cell.length_a   1.000
_cell.length_b   1.000
_cell.length_c   1.000
_cell.angle_alpha   90.00
_cell.angle_beta   90.00
_cell.angle_gamma   90.00
#
_symmetry.space_group_name_H-M   'P 1'
#
loop_
_entity.id
_entity.type
_entity.pdbx_description
1 polymer ?
#
loop_
_entity_poly.entity_id
_entity_poly.type
_entity_poly.pdbx_seq_one_letter_code
_entity_poly.pdbx_strand_id
1 'polypeptide(L)'
;MSKFCGNCGAQLEDSVMFCGACGAKQEAPAQQAPVQPQAVMPQVPVQPQAPFAAVPAADGSIATEKKPMSPETKKTIGIVAVISAVVILLGIIAGVIIHNATKYQKIDVEDLFMITCEGVNGSATVEIKFATPENVRDEVRNGGMYYEEYRESEYYNEEDGKEEFILTKSSKWFNTERKDMKKAWDKFDSVSDIKKAQEKLMQYVELEVDEESLKNLSNGDTIEIKVKIKEEKLKNKNIKIEGTSFTYTVEGLVEPEVLEPWNGINVTFEGNNGYGEAVINTDGVDAEMFNFFNYRFSTNNYDLSNGDVVTVELRVYMSLDNGYFTYNDKYYTYDDKVLTKDFTVSGLKELSVIDPFEGVTFDYSEKAPTLTAKLNTDACPQYIKDCIEFDWDYNALRNLNIGDEFTITATVSYWAEDEFADLGYKLATEEVTKTFVVPDNVPKYIQDVNQIKKVDTETFMKPVYDEINGEIGDDYIGALRLDGKIAKIDAITLTDAYLVAPVEVASKSNTYYQTGSVKMTLDVDGANKSKTIYFVAMFDSAYIDANGELFHDDYWILYNCANSMEEIKAQYINTPDNKAQGKVMTSTAKVPNGDTPVEDKPAEDTPVEDTPTTDAPAEDTPAEDAPTTDAPAQAA
;
A
#
# COMPACT_ATOMS: atom_id res chain seq x y z
N MET A 1 -6.22 43.84 -14.15
CA MET A 1 -6.30 44.03 -12.69
C MET A 1 -5.23 43.13 -12.08
N SER A 2 -4.32 43.66 -11.27
CA SER A 2 -3.29 42.84 -10.63
C SER A 2 -3.95 41.83 -9.67
N LYS A 3 -3.59 40.55 -9.77
CA LYS A 3 -4.08 39.50 -8.86
C LYS A 3 -3.19 39.41 -7.62
N PHE A 4 -3.79 39.08 -6.48
CA PHE A 4 -3.09 38.88 -5.21
C PHE A 4 -3.48 37.53 -4.62
N CYS A 5 -2.53 36.89 -3.93
CA CYS A 5 -2.78 35.62 -3.26
C CYS A 5 -3.78 35.80 -2.12
N GLY A 6 -4.86 35.01 -2.12
CA GLY A 6 -5.88 35.04 -1.07
C GLY A 6 -5.38 34.63 0.32
N ASN A 7 -4.22 33.94 0.39
CA ASN A 7 -3.66 33.45 1.65
C ASN A 7 -2.62 34.42 2.26
N CYS A 8 -1.67 34.93 1.47
CA CYS A 8 -0.57 35.76 1.97
C CYS A 8 -0.53 37.20 1.43
N GLY A 9 -1.42 37.57 0.50
CA GLY A 9 -1.49 38.91 -0.06
C GLY A 9 -0.37 39.26 -1.05
N ALA A 10 0.51 38.32 -1.41
CA ALA A 10 1.56 38.56 -2.41
C ALA A 10 0.95 38.77 -3.81
N GLN A 11 1.53 39.68 -4.60
CA GLN A 11 1.11 39.92 -5.99
C GLN A 11 1.48 38.71 -6.86
N LEU A 12 0.53 38.27 -7.69
CA LEU A 12 0.67 37.10 -8.57
C LEU A 12 0.75 37.53 -10.03
N GLU A 13 1.58 36.82 -10.81
CA GLU A 13 1.59 36.93 -12.26
C GLU A 13 0.37 36.20 -12.86
N ASP A 14 -0.11 36.67 -14.01
CA ASP A 14 -1.29 36.07 -14.65
C ASP A 14 -0.98 34.62 -15.06
N SER A 15 -1.76 33.67 -14.55
CA SER A 15 -1.72 32.21 -14.84
C SER A 15 -0.82 31.34 -13.95
N VAL A 16 -0.38 31.82 -12.78
CA VAL A 16 0.32 30.96 -11.81
C VAL A 16 -0.65 30.07 -11.02
N MET A 17 -0.39 28.76 -11.00
CA MET A 17 -1.21 27.75 -10.28
C MET A 17 -0.88 27.70 -8.77
N PHE A 18 0.26 28.24 -8.36
CA PHE A 18 0.72 28.27 -6.97
C PHE A 18 1.41 29.60 -6.66
N CYS A 19 1.22 30.10 -5.43
CA CYS A 19 1.90 31.30 -4.97
C CYS A 19 3.38 31.01 -4.67
N GLY A 20 4.32 31.65 -5.38
CA GLY A 20 5.75 31.48 -5.14
C GLY A 20 6.26 31.96 -3.76
N ALA A 21 5.44 32.71 -3.02
CA ALA A 21 5.80 33.21 -1.69
C ALA A 21 5.33 32.31 -0.53
N CYS A 22 4.21 31.59 -0.68
CA CYS A 22 3.65 30.78 0.41
C CYS A 22 3.21 29.36 0.00
N GLY A 23 3.37 28.97 -1.27
CA GLY A 23 3.01 27.65 -1.78
C GLY A 23 1.51 27.41 -1.99
N ALA A 24 0.63 28.34 -1.61
CA ALA A 24 -0.82 28.15 -1.72
C ALA A 24 -1.27 27.99 -3.19
N LYS A 25 -2.07 26.95 -3.47
CA LYS A 25 -2.69 26.69 -4.76
C LYS A 25 -3.70 27.80 -5.10
N GLN A 26 -3.68 28.27 -6.35
CA GLN A 26 -4.57 29.32 -6.85
C GLN A 26 -5.55 28.71 -7.85
N GLU A 27 -6.80 29.19 -7.85
CA GLU A 27 -7.84 28.69 -8.75
C GLU A 27 -7.54 29.05 -10.21
N ALA A 28 -7.64 28.07 -11.10
CA ALA A 28 -7.44 28.26 -12.54
C ALA A 28 -8.60 29.08 -13.14
N PRO A 29 -8.35 29.97 -14.11
CA PRO A 29 -9.42 30.74 -14.73
C PRO A 29 -10.33 29.84 -15.58
N ALA A 30 -11.64 29.92 -15.33
CA ALA A 30 -12.66 29.22 -16.10
C ALA A 30 -12.67 29.69 -17.57
N GLN A 31 -12.44 28.75 -18.50
CA GLN A 31 -12.68 28.98 -19.93
C GLN A 31 -14.18 28.99 -20.21
N GLN A 32 -14.67 30.08 -20.81
CA GLN A 32 -16.06 30.21 -21.26
C GLN A 32 -16.31 29.38 -22.51
N ALA A 33 -17.31 28.49 -22.45
CA ALA A 33 -17.91 27.83 -23.61
C ALA A 33 -18.94 28.76 -24.31
N PRO A 34 -19.20 28.60 -25.63
CA PRO A 34 -19.96 29.57 -26.42
C PRO A 34 -21.47 29.54 -26.14
N VAL A 35 -22.07 30.73 -26.13
CA VAL A 35 -23.47 31.03 -25.81
C VAL A 35 -24.41 30.72 -26.99
N GLN A 36 -25.50 29.97 -26.74
CA GLN A 36 -26.68 29.91 -27.63
C GLN A 36 -27.79 30.87 -27.16
N PRO A 37 -28.61 31.46 -28.05
CA PRO A 37 -29.56 32.52 -27.68
C PRO A 37 -30.85 31.99 -27.05
N GLN A 38 -31.24 32.55 -25.89
CA GLN A 38 -32.53 32.33 -25.25
C GLN A 38 -33.64 33.19 -25.87
N ALA A 39 -34.83 32.60 -25.99
CA ALA A 39 -36.06 33.26 -26.38
C ALA A 39 -36.60 34.16 -25.26
N VAL A 40 -37.09 35.34 -25.64
CA VAL A 40 -37.65 36.37 -24.76
C VAL A 40 -39.13 36.10 -24.48
N MET A 41 -39.55 36.19 -23.21
CA MET A 41 -40.96 36.38 -22.84
C MET A 41 -41.14 37.66 -22.00
N PRO A 42 -42.33 38.31 -22.04
CA PRO A 42 -42.49 39.73 -21.70
C PRO A 42 -42.70 40.01 -20.21
N GLN A 43 -42.26 41.18 -19.76
CA GLN A 43 -42.40 41.71 -18.40
C GLN A 43 -43.82 42.26 -18.11
N VAL A 44 -44.30 42.05 -16.89
CA VAL A 44 -45.50 42.69 -16.30
C VAL A 44 -45.06 43.95 -15.52
N PRO A 45 -45.80 45.08 -15.54
CA PRO A 45 -45.34 46.35 -14.97
C PRO A 45 -45.49 46.43 -13.44
N VAL A 46 -44.53 47.10 -12.79
CA VAL A 46 -44.49 47.47 -11.36
C VAL A 46 -45.21 48.81 -11.14
N GLN A 47 -46.00 48.93 -10.06
CA GLN A 47 -46.43 50.21 -9.46
C GLN A 47 -46.08 50.26 -7.95
N PRO A 48 -45.90 51.46 -7.36
CA PRO A 48 -44.94 51.69 -6.28
C PRO A 48 -45.52 51.64 -4.85
N GLN A 49 -44.67 51.21 -3.90
CA GLN A 49 -44.88 51.29 -2.45
C GLN A 49 -44.51 52.67 -1.87
N ALA A 50 -45.24 53.05 -0.82
CA ALA A 50 -44.95 54.15 0.11
C ALA A 50 -45.26 53.65 1.55
N PRO A 51 -44.64 54.23 2.61
CA PRO A 51 -43.90 53.46 3.61
C PRO A 51 -44.64 53.20 4.94
N PHE A 52 -44.13 52.19 5.67
CA PHE A 52 -44.45 51.94 7.08
C PHE A 52 -44.00 53.09 7.99
N ALA A 53 -44.88 53.49 8.90
CA ALA A 53 -44.56 54.27 10.09
C ALA A 53 -45.07 53.53 11.33
N ALA A 54 -44.28 53.65 12.40
CA ALA A 54 -44.32 52.87 13.63
C ALA A 54 -45.58 53.05 14.50
N VAL A 55 -45.81 52.04 15.33
CA VAL A 55 -46.77 52.00 16.45
C VAL A 55 -46.43 53.07 17.51
N PRO A 56 -47.42 53.56 18.26
CA PRO A 56 -47.33 53.30 19.70
C PRO A 56 -48.64 52.81 20.34
N ALA A 57 -48.44 52.27 21.54
CA ALA A 57 -49.35 51.51 22.38
C ALA A 57 -50.61 52.24 22.86
N ALA A 58 -51.53 51.41 23.34
CA ALA A 58 -52.82 51.71 23.95
C ALA A 58 -52.78 52.66 25.15
N ASP A 59 -53.86 53.41 25.33
CA ASP A 59 -54.47 53.65 26.65
C ASP A 59 -55.97 54.00 26.50
N GLY A 60 -56.76 53.58 27.49
CA GLY A 60 -57.91 54.33 27.98
C GLY A 60 -59.26 54.18 27.27
N SER A 61 -60.06 53.23 27.79
CA SER A 61 -61.51 53.27 28.05
C SER A 61 -62.35 54.49 27.59
N ILE A 62 -63.62 54.25 27.22
CA ILE A 62 -64.78 54.92 27.85
C ILE A 62 -66.09 54.18 27.51
N ALA A 63 -66.93 54.11 28.55
CA ALA A 63 -68.22 53.46 28.64
C ALA A 63 -69.33 54.09 27.80
N THR A 64 -70.37 53.29 27.56
CA THR A 64 -71.65 53.67 26.96
C THR A 64 -72.64 54.14 28.03
N GLU A 65 -73.36 55.22 27.77
CA GLU A 65 -74.64 55.53 28.44
C GLU A 65 -75.76 55.74 27.41
N LYS A 66 -76.93 55.19 27.75
CA LYS A 66 -78.18 55.20 26.97
C LYS A 66 -79.17 56.23 27.53
N LYS A 67 -80.19 56.46 26.70
CA LYS A 67 -81.62 56.82 26.94
C LYS A 67 -81.99 58.31 26.82
N PRO A 68 -83.30 58.65 26.60
CA PRO A 68 -84.49 57.79 26.47
C PRO A 68 -85.46 58.07 25.29
N MET A 69 -86.56 57.30 25.31
CA MET A 69 -87.68 57.02 24.39
C MET A 69 -88.70 58.12 24.02
N SER A 70 -89.34 57.90 22.85
CA SER A 70 -90.78 58.07 22.46
C SER A 70 -91.30 59.46 21.98
N PRO A 71 -92.54 59.56 21.40
CA PRO A 71 -93.20 58.78 20.32
C PRO A 71 -93.95 59.69 19.27
N GLU A 72 -94.78 59.07 18.42
CA GLU A 72 -95.95 59.60 17.66
C GLU A 72 -95.77 59.91 16.15
N THR A 73 -96.35 59.13 15.23
CA THR A 73 -97.75 59.09 14.70
C THR A 73 -98.03 60.10 13.57
N LYS A 74 -98.29 59.62 12.33
CA LYS A 74 -99.53 59.84 11.54
C LYS A 74 -99.45 59.33 10.09
N LYS A 75 -100.46 58.51 9.73
CA LYS A 75 -101.30 58.46 8.51
C LYS A 75 -100.60 58.63 7.14
N THR A 76 -100.81 57.76 6.14
CA THR A 76 -102.11 57.57 5.45
C THR A 76 -102.07 56.34 4.52
N ILE A 77 -103.25 55.73 4.37
CA ILE A 77 -103.69 54.58 3.58
C ILE A 77 -103.58 54.81 2.05
N GLY A 78 -103.33 53.74 1.27
CA GLY A 78 -103.78 53.67 -0.14
C GLY A 78 -103.19 52.58 -1.05
N ILE A 79 -103.92 51.44 -1.18
CA ILE A 79 -104.14 50.62 -2.41
C ILE A 79 -102.90 49.91 -3.02
N VAL A 80 -102.61 48.65 -2.67
CA VAL A 80 -103.08 47.34 -3.23
C VAL A 80 -102.62 47.01 -4.67
N ALA A 81 -101.87 45.89 -4.75
CA ALA A 81 -101.61 45.01 -5.89
C ALA A 81 -100.87 45.66 -7.07
N VAL A 82 -99.54 45.58 -7.17
CA VAL A 82 -98.81 44.48 -7.85
C VAL A 82 -97.50 44.06 -7.13
N ILE A 83 -97.18 44.63 -5.96
CA ILE A 83 -95.93 44.33 -5.22
C ILE A 83 -95.98 42.97 -4.47
N SER A 84 -97.16 42.38 -4.24
CA SER A 84 -97.30 41.13 -3.49
C SER A 84 -96.65 39.93 -4.20
N ALA A 85 -96.71 39.84 -5.54
CA ALA A 85 -96.10 38.74 -6.26
C ALA A 85 -94.57 38.79 -6.20
N VAL A 86 -93.95 39.97 -6.30
CA VAL A 86 -92.49 40.14 -6.25
C VAL A 86 -91.96 40.01 -4.82
N VAL A 87 -92.66 40.49 -3.80
CA VAL A 87 -92.26 40.29 -2.39
C VAL A 87 -92.48 38.85 -1.93
N ILE A 88 -93.54 38.18 -2.39
CA ILE A 88 -93.73 36.74 -2.15
C ILE A 88 -92.72 35.93 -2.96
N LEU A 89 -92.40 36.30 -4.22
CA LEU A 89 -91.33 35.64 -4.97
C LEU A 89 -89.96 35.87 -4.32
N LEU A 90 -89.63 37.08 -3.89
CA LEU A 90 -88.38 37.37 -3.18
C LEU A 90 -88.36 36.69 -1.81
N GLY A 91 -89.51 36.55 -1.14
CA GLY A 91 -89.66 35.80 0.10
C GLY A 91 -89.59 34.29 -0.08
N ILE A 92 -90.08 33.74 -1.21
CA ILE A 92 -89.95 32.34 -1.59
C ILE A 92 -88.52 32.07 -2.08
N ILE A 93 -87.91 32.97 -2.84
CA ILE A 93 -86.52 32.88 -3.29
C ILE A 93 -85.61 32.99 -2.07
N ALA A 94 -85.81 33.98 -1.19
CA ALA A 94 -85.08 34.09 0.08
C ALA A 94 -85.37 32.88 0.98
N GLY A 95 -86.61 32.40 1.03
CA GLY A 95 -87.00 31.22 1.79
C GLY A 95 -86.38 29.92 1.24
N VAL A 96 -86.25 29.77 -0.07
CA VAL A 96 -85.58 28.66 -0.75
C VAL A 96 -84.06 28.78 -0.62
N ILE A 97 -83.51 29.99 -0.68
CA ILE A 97 -82.08 30.25 -0.42
C ILE A 97 -81.76 29.96 1.04
N ILE A 98 -82.56 30.43 1.99
CA ILE A 98 -82.42 30.15 3.42
C ILE A 98 -82.64 28.67 3.69
N HIS A 99 -83.66 28.04 3.10
CA HIS A 99 -83.90 26.60 3.24
C HIS A 99 -82.74 25.80 2.65
N ASN A 100 -82.26 26.09 1.44
CA ASN A 100 -81.09 25.41 0.87
C ASN A 100 -79.79 25.72 1.62
N ALA A 101 -79.65 26.90 2.23
CA ALA A 101 -78.49 27.27 3.04
C ALA A 101 -78.51 26.62 4.44
N THR A 102 -79.68 26.28 4.98
CA THR A 102 -79.86 25.72 6.34
C THR A 102 -80.28 24.25 6.37
N LYS A 103 -80.64 23.66 5.22
CA LYS A 103 -81.06 22.27 5.07
C LYS A 103 -79.94 21.27 5.35
N TYR A 104 -78.74 21.58 4.87
CA TYR A 104 -77.61 20.66 4.94
C TYR A 104 -76.78 20.89 6.20
N GLN A 105 -76.31 19.81 6.80
CA GLN A 105 -75.17 19.86 7.70
C GLN A 105 -73.94 20.22 6.86
N LYS A 106 -73.44 21.44 7.06
CA LYS A 106 -72.23 21.93 6.41
C LYS A 106 -71.01 21.51 7.22
N ILE A 107 -70.02 20.97 6.52
CA ILE A 107 -68.78 20.47 7.11
C ILE A 107 -67.63 20.97 6.25
N ASP A 108 -66.66 21.64 6.87
CA ASP A 108 -65.42 21.98 6.19
C ASP A 108 -64.64 20.69 5.89
N VAL A 109 -64.04 20.59 4.71
CA VAL A 109 -63.20 19.45 4.36
C VAL A 109 -62.00 19.32 5.29
N GLU A 110 -61.37 20.43 5.68
CA GLU A 110 -60.19 20.43 6.56
C GLU A 110 -60.52 19.83 7.93
N ASP A 111 -61.72 20.13 8.45
CA ASP A 111 -62.21 19.59 9.73
C ASP A 111 -62.29 18.04 9.74
N LEU A 112 -62.27 17.36 8.60
CA LEU A 112 -62.45 15.89 8.52
C LEU A 112 -61.15 15.11 8.75
N PHE A 113 -59.99 15.72 8.54
CA PHE A 113 -58.72 15.01 8.49
C PHE A 113 -57.83 15.37 9.68
N MET A 114 -57.00 14.42 10.08
CA MET A 114 -55.83 14.62 10.92
C MET A 114 -54.61 14.46 10.03
N ILE A 115 -53.61 15.30 10.29
CA ILE A 115 -52.33 15.29 9.59
C ILE A 115 -51.28 15.01 10.65
N THR A 116 -50.48 13.99 10.41
CA THR A 116 -49.32 13.67 11.24
C THR A 116 -48.08 13.86 10.41
N CYS A 117 -47.07 14.49 10.99
CA CYS A 117 -45.80 14.76 10.34
C CYS A 117 -44.71 14.14 11.22
N GLU A 118 -43.96 13.20 10.66
CA GLU A 118 -42.93 12.46 11.37
C GLU A 118 -41.58 12.62 10.67
N GLY A 119 -40.51 12.69 11.47
CA GLY A 119 -39.14 12.82 11.01
C GLY A 119 -38.53 14.19 11.27
N VAL A 120 -37.52 14.53 10.47
CA VAL A 120 -36.69 15.72 10.66
C VAL A 120 -36.78 16.66 9.47
N ASN A 121 -36.31 17.89 9.63
CA ASN A 121 -36.28 18.86 8.56
C ASN A 121 -35.50 18.31 7.35
N GLY A 122 -36.12 18.30 6.16
CA GLY A 122 -35.53 17.77 4.93
C GLY A 122 -35.80 16.30 4.65
N SER A 123 -36.39 15.57 5.61
CA SER A 123 -36.68 14.14 5.47
C SER A 123 -37.96 13.70 6.18
N ALA A 124 -38.88 14.64 6.43
CA ALA A 124 -40.14 14.32 7.07
C ALA A 124 -41.13 13.67 6.10
N THR A 125 -41.99 12.83 6.66
CA THR A 125 -43.12 12.21 5.97
C THR A 125 -44.41 12.71 6.60
N VAL A 126 -45.41 12.99 5.75
CA VAL A 126 -46.75 13.41 6.19
C VAL A 126 -47.75 12.29 5.92
N GLU A 127 -48.51 11.92 6.94
CA GLU A 127 -49.63 11.00 6.82
C GLU A 127 -50.96 11.73 7.05
N ILE A 128 -51.96 11.43 6.22
CA ILE A 128 -53.27 12.08 6.25
C ILE A 128 -54.33 11.00 6.45
N LYS A 129 -55.04 11.07 7.59
CA LYS A 129 -56.11 10.13 7.95
C LYS A 129 -57.39 10.90 8.27
N PHE A 130 -58.54 10.24 8.22
CA PHE A 130 -59.73 10.83 8.84
C PHE A 130 -59.48 11.00 10.35
N ALA A 131 -59.83 12.15 10.91
CA ALA A 131 -59.68 12.45 12.34
C ALA A 131 -60.74 11.74 13.20
N THR A 132 -60.85 10.42 13.06
CA THR A 132 -61.72 9.57 13.88
C THR A 132 -61.06 9.32 15.24
N PRO A 133 -61.84 9.06 16.30
CA PRO A 133 -61.28 8.69 17.59
C PRO A 133 -60.38 7.44 17.54
N GLU A 134 -60.65 6.51 16.63
CA GLU A 134 -59.84 5.30 16.44
C GLU A 134 -58.48 5.62 15.82
N ASN A 135 -58.45 6.39 14.72
CA ASN A 135 -57.19 6.78 14.07
C ASN A 135 -56.33 7.65 14.99
N VAL A 136 -56.95 8.58 15.74
CA VAL A 136 -56.27 9.38 16.75
C VAL A 136 -55.66 8.49 17.84
N ARG A 137 -56.41 7.51 18.35
CA ARG A 137 -55.92 6.59 19.39
C ARG A 137 -54.81 5.68 18.87
N ASP A 138 -54.94 5.18 17.64
CA ASP A 138 -53.97 4.28 17.05
C ASP A 138 -52.64 4.99 16.79
N GLU A 139 -52.68 6.28 16.40
CA GLU A 139 -51.48 7.12 16.28
C GLU A 139 -50.79 7.32 17.63
N VAL A 140 -51.57 7.71 18.66
CA VAL A 140 -51.09 7.88 20.04
C VAL A 140 -50.44 6.58 20.55
N ARG A 141 -51.03 5.42 20.24
CA ARG A 141 -50.52 4.11 20.67
C ARG A 141 -49.26 3.69 19.91
N ASN A 142 -49.16 4.01 18.62
CA ASN A 142 -48.03 3.62 17.78
C ASN A 142 -46.78 4.49 18.02
N GLY A 143 -46.94 5.76 18.43
CA GLY A 143 -45.84 6.65 18.85
C GLY A 143 -45.18 6.30 20.19
N GLY A 144 -45.33 5.07 20.69
CA GLY A 144 -44.69 4.61 21.94
C GLY A 144 -45.33 5.09 23.25
N MET A 145 -46.43 5.85 23.21
CA MET A 145 -47.11 6.33 24.42
C MET A 145 -48.05 5.28 25.00
N TYR A 146 -47.58 4.50 25.98
CA TYR A 146 -48.46 3.72 26.85
C TYR A 146 -48.98 4.62 27.98
N TYR A 147 -50.29 4.90 28.07
CA TYR A 147 -51.06 4.85 29.33
C TYR A 147 -52.57 4.89 29.12
N GLU A 148 -53.27 4.27 30.08
CA GLU A 148 -54.71 4.05 30.17
C GLU A 148 -55.51 5.33 30.46
N GLU A 149 -56.71 5.37 29.92
CA GLU A 149 -57.81 6.31 30.17
C GLU A 149 -57.69 7.77 29.66
N TYR A 150 -58.48 8.02 28.61
CA TYR A 150 -58.99 9.31 28.15
C TYR A 150 -59.12 10.36 29.27
N ARG A 151 -58.21 11.35 29.27
CA ARG A 151 -58.48 12.74 29.66
C ARG A 151 -57.45 13.67 29.05
N GLU A 152 -57.91 14.82 28.57
CA GLU A 152 -57.06 15.96 28.19
C GLU A 152 -56.06 16.22 29.33
N SER A 153 -54.77 16.00 29.08
CA SER A 153 -53.71 16.50 29.95
C SER A 153 -52.62 17.13 29.10
N GLU A 154 -52.42 18.43 29.30
CA GLU A 154 -51.15 19.11 29.08
C GLU A 154 -50.05 18.30 29.79
N TYR A 155 -48.98 17.93 29.10
CA TYR A 155 -47.84 17.23 29.69
C TYR A 155 -46.56 18.04 29.54
N TYR A 156 -45.80 18.11 30.64
CA TYR A 156 -44.43 18.61 30.73
C TYR A 156 -43.49 17.40 30.72
N ASN A 157 -42.56 17.32 29.77
CA ASN A 157 -41.53 16.29 29.74
C ASN A 157 -40.25 16.80 30.44
N GLU A 158 -39.79 16.10 31.48
CA GLU A 158 -38.66 16.53 32.33
C GLU A 158 -37.29 16.40 31.63
N GLU A 159 -37.18 15.64 30.53
CA GLU A 159 -35.89 15.35 29.87
C GLU A 159 -35.50 16.36 28.77
N ASP A 160 -36.47 16.94 28.02
CA ASP A 160 -36.13 17.74 26.82
C ASP A 160 -36.55 19.22 26.87
N GLY A 161 -37.27 19.65 27.91
CA GLY A 161 -37.66 21.06 28.08
C GLY A 161 -38.47 21.67 26.92
N LYS A 162 -39.00 20.85 25.99
CA LYS A 162 -39.81 21.28 24.85
C LYS A 162 -41.22 20.70 24.93
N GLU A 163 -42.20 21.55 24.69
CA GLU A 163 -43.61 21.21 24.52
C GLU A 163 -43.82 20.60 23.12
N GLU A 164 -44.08 19.29 23.02
CA GLU A 164 -44.60 18.70 21.78
C GLU A 164 -46.13 18.78 21.77
N PHE A 165 -46.67 19.60 20.86
CA PHE A 165 -48.09 19.64 20.56
C PHE A 165 -48.43 18.55 19.54
N ILE A 166 -48.83 17.36 19.99
CA ILE A 166 -49.54 16.44 19.09
C ILE A 166 -50.96 16.98 18.89
N LEU A 167 -51.19 17.64 17.76
CA LEU A 167 -52.49 18.20 17.38
C LEU A 167 -53.41 17.11 16.81
N THR A 168 -53.65 16.02 17.54
CA THR A 168 -54.60 14.98 17.14
C THR A 168 -55.87 15.05 17.96
N LYS A 169 -56.58 16.19 17.86
CA LYS A 169 -57.98 16.22 18.32
C LYS A 169 -58.83 15.52 17.27
N SER A 170 -59.59 14.50 17.68
CA SER A 170 -60.61 13.91 16.82
C SER A 170 -61.54 15.01 16.31
N SER A 171 -61.89 14.96 15.03
CA SER A 171 -62.86 15.90 14.47
C SER A 171 -64.13 15.89 15.29
N LYS A 172 -64.69 17.07 15.55
CA LYS A 172 -66.03 17.20 16.15
C LYS A 172 -67.09 16.41 15.37
N TRP A 173 -66.88 16.19 14.08
CA TRP A 173 -67.77 15.43 13.20
C TRP A 173 -67.74 13.93 13.48
N PHE A 174 -66.65 13.37 14.03
CA PHE A 174 -66.47 11.95 14.33
C PHE A 174 -66.60 11.60 15.83
N ASN A 175 -67.09 12.52 16.66
CA ASN A 175 -67.29 12.26 18.08
C ASN A 175 -68.25 11.07 18.33
N THR A 176 -68.01 10.32 19.41
CA THR A 176 -68.80 9.16 19.84
C THR A 176 -69.65 9.45 21.08
N GLU A 177 -69.37 10.53 21.82
CA GLU A 177 -70.18 10.98 22.95
C GLU A 177 -71.50 11.58 22.48
N ARG A 178 -72.61 11.01 22.99
CA ARG A 178 -73.98 11.38 22.61
C ARG A 178 -74.23 12.89 22.66
N LYS A 179 -73.72 13.59 23.68
CA LYS A 179 -73.95 15.02 23.90
C LYS A 179 -73.28 15.84 22.80
N ASP A 180 -72.02 15.53 22.50
CA ASP A 180 -71.23 16.27 21.53
C ASP A 180 -71.58 15.91 20.08
N MET A 181 -71.97 14.66 19.81
CA MET A 181 -72.56 14.27 18.53
C MET A 181 -73.75 15.14 18.18
N LYS A 182 -74.70 15.30 19.11
CA LYS A 182 -75.89 16.14 18.89
C LYS A 182 -75.54 17.63 18.78
N LYS A 183 -74.48 18.06 19.44
CA LYS A 183 -74.00 19.44 19.37
C LYS A 183 -73.36 19.75 18.01
N ALA A 184 -72.55 18.84 17.48
CA ALA A 184 -71.92 18.99 16.17
C ALA A 184 -72.92 18.79 15.02
N TRP A 185 -73.80 17.79 15.12
CA TRP A 185 -74.76 17.40 14.09
C TRP A 185 -76.17 17.92 14.38
N ASP A 186 -76.33 19.24 14.45
CA ASP A 186 -77.59 19.89 14.85
C ASP A 186 -78.74 19.73 13.85
N LYS A 187 -78.46 19.21 12.64
CA LYS A 187 -79.46 18.89 11.60
C LYS A 187 -79.99 17.46 11.64
N PHE A 188 -79.56 16.65 12.60
CA PHE A 188 -79.95 15.25 12.74
C PHE A 188 -80.66 14.99 14.07
N ASP A 189 -81.84 14.37 14.02
CA ASP A 189 -82.69 14.16 15.21
C ASP A 189 -82.21 13.00 16.11
N SER A 190 -81.55 12.00 15.51
CA SER A 190 -81.18 10.75 16.18
C SER A 190 -79.68 10.45 16.09
N VAL A 191 -79.13 9.91 17.18
CA VAL A 191 -77.72 9.45 17.24
C VAL A 191 -77.45 8.35 16.20
N SER A 192 -78.44 7.51 15.90
CA SER A 192 -78.32 6.44 14.91
C SER A 192 -78.09 7.00 13.50
N ASP A 193 -78.80 8.07 13.15
CA ASP A 193 -78.65 8.70 11.84
C ASP A 193 -77.34 9.51 11.74
N ILE A 194 -76.86 10.08 12.85
CA ILE A 194 -75.53 10.69 12.92
C ILE A 194 -74.43 9.65 12.67
N LYS A 195 -74.50 8.45 13.29
CA LYS A 195 -73.50 7.38 13.04
C LYS A 195 -73.48 6.96 11.58
N LYS A 196 -74.66 6.79 10.97
CA LYS A 196 -74.76 6.51 9.53
C LYS A 196 -74.19 7.65 8.68
N ALA A 197 -74.38 8.91 9.09
CA ALA A 197 -73.81 10.06 8.40
C ALA A 197 -72.28 10.06 8.47
N GLN A 198 -71.69 9.77 9.63
CA GLN A 198 -70.24 9.58 9.81
C GLN A 198 -69.69 8.46 8.91
N GLU A 199 -70.34 7.30 8.85
CA GLU A 199 -69.96 6.21 7.94
C GLU A 199 -70.01 6.63 6.45
N LYS A 200 -71.01 7.44 6.07
CA LYS A 200 -71.14 7.91 4.69
C LYS A 200 -70.13 9.00 4.33
N LEU A 201 -69.67 9.80 5.28
CA LEU A 201 -68.54 10.70 5.07
C LEU A 201 -67.30 9.92 4.63
N MET A 202 -66.90 8.92 5.42
CA MET A 202 -65.73 8.08 5.12
C MET A 202 -65.89 7.27 3.82
N GLN A 203 -67.12 6.95 3.41
CA GLN A 203 -67.37 6.23 2.16
C GLN A 203 -67.31 7.13 0.90
N TYR A 204 -67.64 8.41 1.04
CA TYR A 204 -67.92 9.31 -0.09
C TYR A 204 -66.97 10.51 -0.21
N VAL A 205 -66.08 10.70 0.76
CA VAL A 205 -64.93 11.58 0.70
C VAL A 205 -63.68 10.70 0.59
N GLU A 206 -62.84 10.99 -0.40
CA GLU A 206 -61.64 10.20 -0.72
C GLU A 206 -60.47 11.16 -0.93
N LEU A 207 -59.29 10.85 -0.39
CA LEU A 207 -58.08 11.65 -0.58
C LEU A 207 -57.56 11.47 -2.02
N GLU A 208 -57.10 12.56 -2.62
CA GLU A 208 -56.51 12.61 -3.97
C GLU A 208 -55.15 13.31 -3.89
N VAL A 209 -54.22 12.70 -3.15
CA VAL A 209 -52.87 13.23 -2.90
C VAL A 209 -51.83 12.28 -3.50
N ASP A 210 -50.74 12.83 -4.01
CA ASP A 210 -49.59 12.05 -4.48
C ASP A 210 -48.74 11.61 -3.29
N GLU A 211 -48.56 10.30 -3.10
CA GLU A 211 -47.80 9.75 -1.96
C GLU A 211 -46.33 10.21 -1.97
N GLU A 212 -45.74 10.47 -3.14
CA GLU A 212 -44.37 10.98 -3.22
C GLU A 212 -44.27 12.46 -2.81
N SER A 213 -45.35 13.24 -2.93
CA SER A 213 -45.39 14.62 -2.42
C SER A 213 -45.50 14.70 -0.90
N LEU A 214 -45.66 13.55 -0.22
CA LEU A 214 -45.80 13.45 1.22
C LEU A 214 -44.48 13.03 1.90
N LYS A 215 -43.37 12.97 1.16
CA LYS A 215 -42.05 12.55 1.66
C LYS A 215 -41.00 13.64 1.42
N ASN A 216 -39.88 13.55 2.13
CA ASN A 216 -38.72 14.45 2.01
C ASN A 216 -39.07 15.93 2.26
N LEU A 217 -39.96 16.18 3.22
CA LEU A 217 -40.49 17.51 3.51
C LEU A 217 -39.65 18.25 4.54
N SER A 218 -39.68 19.58 4.44
CA SER A 218 -38.96 20.54 5.29
C SER A 218 -39.91 21.54 5.94
N ASN A 219 -39.46 22.19 7.01
CA ASN A 219 -40.12 23.33 7.61
C ASN A 219 -40.36 24.43 6.55
N GLY A 220 -41.62 24.86 6.42
CA GLY A 220 -42.08 25.83 5.44
C GLY A 220 -42.60 25.23 4.13
N ASP A 221 -42.43 23.92 3.89
CA ASP A 221 -43.04 23.26 2.74
C ASP A 221 -44.57 23.22 2.89
N THR A 222 -45.26 23.52 1.80
CA THR A 222 -46.73 23.54 1.76
C THR A 222 -47.26 22.42 0.89
N ILE A 223 -48.16 21.61 1.44
CA ILE A 223 -48.80 20.49 0.76
C ILE A 223 -50.25 20.88 0.45
N GLU A 224 -50.66 20.76 -0.82
CA GLU A 224 -52.06 20.91 -1.20
C GLU A 224 -52.79 19.57 -1.10
N ILE A 225 -53.70 19.45 -0.13
CA ILE A 225 -54.47 18.23 0.12
C ILE A 225 -55.78 18.33 -0.65
N LYS A 226 -55.89 17.55 -1.73
CA LYS A 226 -57.09 17.46 -2.56
C LYS A 226 -57.96 16.30 -2.11
N VAL A 227 -59.28 16.51 -2.20
CA VAL A 227 -60.26 15.46 -1.93
C VAL A 227 -61.25 15.33 -3.07
N LYS A 228 -61.64 14.09 -3.31
CA LYS A 228 -62.72 13.72 -4.22
C LYS A 228 -63.99 13.46 -3.43
N ILE A 229 -65.04 14.23 -3.72
CA ILE A 229 -66.30 14.19 -2.98
C ILE A 229 -67.44 13.69 -3.89
N LYS A 230 -68.15 12.64 -3.49
CA LYS A 230 -69.39 12.19 -4.16
C LYS A 230 -70.58 13.04 -3.68
N GLU A 231 -70.58 14.31 -4.07
CA GLU A 231 -71.44 15.37 -3.52
C GLU A 231 -72.93 15.02 -3.55
N GLU A 232 -73.44 14.51 -4.67
CA GLU A 232 -74.86 14.13 -4.81
C GLU A 232 -75.27 13.01 -3.84
N LYS A 233 -74.36 12.08 -3.50
CA LYS A 233 -74.64 11.02 -2.53
C LYS A 233 -74.69 11.55 -1.10
N LEU A 234 -73.88 12.55 -0.76
CA LEU A 234 -73.86 13.21 0.54
C LEU A 234 -75.05 14.17 0.71
N LYS A 235 -75.43 14.93 -0.33
CA LYS A 235 -76.64 15.77 -0.33
C LYS A 235 -77.90 14.96 -0.05
N ASN A 236 -78.01 13.75 -0.61
CA ASN A 236 -79.11 12.81 -0.34
C ASN A 236 -79.14 12.30 1.13
N LYS A 237 -78.10 12.59 1.91
CA LYS A 237 -78.00 12.33 3.35
C LYS A 237 -78.05 13.61 4.19
N ASN A 238 -78.45 14.75 3.60
CA ASN A 238 -78.46 16.07 4.23
C ASN A 238 -77.07 16.57 4.67
N ILE A 239 -76.00 16.17 3.97
CA ILE A 239 -74.62 16.61 4.24
C ILE A 239 -74.11 17.41 3.05
N LYS A 240 -73.41 18.52 3.32
CA LYS A 240 -72.68 19.30 2.32
C LYS A 240 -71.25 19.53 2.82
N ILE A 241 -70.27 19.10 2.04
CA ILE A 241 -68.86 19.43 2.30
C ILE A 241 -68.55 20.78 1.64
N GLU A 242 -67.87 21.65 2.38
CA GLU A 242 -67.37 22.93 1.89
C GLU A 242 -65.86 22.78 1.61
N GLY A 243 -65.45 23.18 0.39
CA GLY A 243 -64.08 22.95 -0.10
C GLY A 243 -63.89 21.62 -0.82
N THR A 244 -62.89 21.59 -1.70
CA THR A 244 -62.39 20.38 -2.38
C THR A 244 -60.88 20.20 -2.20
N SER A 245 -60.23 21.18 -1.58
CA SER A 245 -58.84 21.12 -1.17
C SER A 245 -58.58 22.10 -0.03
N PHE A 246 -57.49 21.87 0.69
CA PHE A 246 -56.94 22.73 1.73
C PHE A 246 -55.42 22.57 1.75
N THR A 247 -54.72 23.47 2.45
CA THR A 247 -53.25 23.50 2.48
C THR A 247 -52.73 23.22 3.87
N TYR A 248 -51.71 22.37 3.98
CA TYR A 248 -50.96 22.14 5.21
C TYR A 248 -49.54 22.69 5.05
N THR A 249 -49.05 23.43 6.04
CA THR A 249 -47.66 23.89 6.08
C THR A 249 -46.92 23.05 7.11
N VAL A 250 -45.82 22.43 6.70
CA VAL A 250 -44.96 21.63 7.57
C VAL A 250 -44.18 22.59 8.47
N GLU A 251 -44.30 22.42 9.78
CA GLU A 251 -43.65 23.27 10.77
C GLU A 251 -43.27 22.45 12.01
N GLY A 252 -42.27 22.93 12.77
CA GLY A 252 -41.88 22.33 14.05
C GLY A 252 -40.91 21.15 13.95
N LEU A 253 -40.42 20.81 12.75
CA LEU A 253 -39.42 19.75 12.58
C LEU A 253 -38.08 20.14 13.17
N VAL A 254 -37.39 19.17 13.78
CA VAL A 254 -36.02 19.35 14.29
C VAL A 254 -35.04 19.40 13.13
N GLU A 255 -34.06 20.31 13.20
CA GLU A 255 -32.93 20.37 12.28
C GLU A 255 -31.91 19.26 12.62
N PRO A 256 -31.61 18.32 11.71
CA PRO A 256 -30.60 17.30 11.96
C PRO A 256 -29.18 17.87 11.90
N GLU A 257 -28.27 17.31 12.68
CA GLU A 257 -26.84 17.59 12.56
C GLU A 257 -26.25 16.87 11.34
N VAL A 258 -25.38 17.54 10.59
CA VAL A 258 -24.62 16.87 9.52
C VAL A 258 -23.46 16.12 10.17
N LEU A 259 -23.43 14.80 9.97
CA LEU A 259 -22.33 13.97 10.44
C LEU A 259 -21.03 14.38 9.74
N GLU A 260 -19.98 14.59 10.53
CA GLU A 260 -18.59 14.70 10.08
C GLU A 260 -17.88 13.35 10.28
N PRO A 261 -17.97 12.40 9.32
CA PRO A 261 -17.54 11.01 9.53
C PRO A 261 -16.02 10.85 9.60
N TRP A 262 -15.25 11.92 9.39
CA TRP A 262 -13.80 11.87 9.40
C TRP A 262 -13.19 12.38 10.71
N ASN A 263 -14.03 12.84 11.64
CA ASN A 263 -13.56 13.26 12.95
C ASN A 263 -13.07 12.02 13.75
N GLY A 264 -11.86 12.09 14.31
CA GLY A 264 -11.27 10.98 15.04
C GLY A 264 -10.62 9.88 14.18
N ILE A 265 -10.75 9.95 12.84
CA ILE A 265 -10.06 9.05 11.91
C ILE A 265 -8.66 9.55 11.61
N ASN A 266 -7.68 8.65 11.75
CA ASN A 266 -6.33 8.85 11.23
C ASN A 266 -5.85 7.60 10.50
N VAL A 267 -4.85 7.77 9.63
CA VAL A 267 -4.14 6.68 8.96
C VAL A 267 -2.68 6.77 9.34
N THR A 268 -2.13 5.69 9.87
CA THR A 268 -0.70 5.56 10.14
C THR A 268 -0.02 4.81 9.00
N PHE A 269 1.25 5.12 8.77
CA PHE A 269 2.09 4.48 7.78
C PHE A 269 3.31 3.88 8.46
N GLU A 270 3.54 2.60 8.23
CA GLU A 270 4.61 1.83 8.87
C GLU A 270 5.44 1.09 7.81
N GLY A 271 6.68 0.74 8.16
CA GLY A 271 7.59 0.03 7.27
C GLY A 271 8.54 0.92 6.46
N ASN A 272 9.10 0.34 5.42
CA ASN A 272 10.12 0.96 4.58
C ASN A 272 9.48 1.57 3.32
N ASN A 273 10.12 2.61 2.77
CA ASN A 273 9.68 3.25 1.53
C ASN A 273 9.75 2.25 0.36
N GLY A 274 8.60 1.93 -0.25
CA GLY A 274 8.44 0.88 -1.27
C GLY A 274 7.84 -0.42 -0.74
N TYR A 275 7.79 -0.59 0.59
CA TYR A 275 7.28 -1.76 1.31
C TYR A 275 6.39 -1.32 2.48
N GLY A 276 5.80 -0.12 2.39
CA GLY A 276 5.04 0.48 3.48
C GLY A 276 3.63 -0.08 3.57
N GLU A 277 3.09 -0.14 4.79
CA GLU A 277 1.71 -0.50 5.06
C GLU A 277 0.94 0.70 5.64
N ALA A 278 -0.30 0.88 5.20
CA ALA A 278 -1.23 1.85 5.77
C ALA A 278 -2.22 1.13 6.68
N VAL A 279 -2.42 1.71 7.87
CA VAL A 279 -3.36 1.20 8.89
C VAL A 279 -4.36 2.30 9.24
N ILE A 280 -5.66 1.97 9.17
CA ILE A 280 -6.72 2.88 9.62
C ILE A 280 -6.81 2.78 11.14
N ASN A 281 -6.61 3.89 11.83
CA ASN A 281 -6.87 4.00 13.26
C ASN A 281 -8.21 4.70 13.49
N THR A 282 -9.05 4.05 14.29
CA THR A 282 -10.39 4.50 14.61
C THR A 282 -10.59 4.73 16.11
N ASP A 283 -9.51 4.88 16.89
CA ASP A 283 -9.57 5.05 18.35
C ASP A 283 -10.24 6.36 18.76
N GLY A 284 -10.20 7.37 17.88
CA GLY A 284 -10.88 8.65 18.06
C GLY A 284 -12.35 8.64 17.62
N VAL A 285 -12.84 7.52 17.06
CA VAL A 285 -14.23 7.37 16.63
C VAL A 285 -15.05 6.80 17.77
N ASP A 286 -16.25 7.35 17.95
CA ASP A 286 -17.20 6.85 18.92
C ASP A 286 -17.62 5.41 18.59
N ALA A 287 -17.49 4.50 19.56
CA ALA A 287 -17.70 3.07 19.33
C ALA A 287 -19.13 2.75 18.87
N GLU A 288 -20.13 3.51 19.33
CA GLU A 288 -21.53 3.29 18.96
C GLU A 288 -21.81 3.66 17.49
N MET A 289 -20.96 4.51 16.90
CA MET A 289 -21.06 4.90 15.50
C MET A 289 -20.70 3.75 14.53
N PHE A 290 -19.93 2.75 14.98
CA PHE A 290 -19.63 1.56 14.18
C PHE A 290 -20.86 0.69 13.85
N ASN A 291 -21.97 0.88 14.58
CA ASN A 291 -23.23 0.21 14.24
C ASN A 291 -23.84 0.76 12.94
N PHE A 292 -23.50 2.00 12.58
CA PHE A 292 -24.06 2.69 11.42
C PHE A 292 -23.12 2.64 10.21
N PHE A 293 -21.80 2.68 10.43
CA PHE A 293 -20.81 2.69 9.35
C PHE A 293 -19.47 2.05 9.74
N ASN A 294 -18.66 1.70 8.74
CA ASN A 294 -17.25 1.38 8.95
C ASN A 294 -16.34 2.02 7.89
N TYR A 295 -15.04 1.92 8.14
CA TYR A 295 -13.99 2.43 7.27
C TYR A 295 -13.20 1.26 6.69
N ARG A 296 -12.79 1.41 5.43
CA ARG A 296 -11.89 0.47 4.78
C ARG A 296 -11.07 1.18 3.71
N PHE A 297 -9.95 0.60 3.33
CA PHE A 297 -9.25 1.06 2.14
C PHE A 297 -10.04 0.69 0.88
N SER A 298 -10.15 1.64 -0.05
CA SER A 298 -10.65 1.40 -1.42
C SER A 298 -9.51 1.28 -2.44
N THR A 299 -8.28 1.56 -2.04
CA THR A 299 -7.04 1.39 -2.82
C THR A 299 -6.12 0.37 -2.15
N ASN A 300 -4.98 0.05 -2.79
CA ASN A 300 -3.93 -0.74 -2.17
C ASN A 300 -3.43 -0.08 -0.88
N ASN A 301 -3.13 -0.87 0.14
CA ASN A 301 -2.66 -0.40 1.44
C ASN A 301 -1.33 -1.05 1.88
N TYR A 302 -0.65 -1.74 0.96
CA TYR A 302 0.68 -2.35 1.13
C TYR A 302 1.60 -1.92 -0.03
N ASP A 303 2.89 -2.28 0.03
CA ASP A 303 3.93 -1.89 -0.94
C ASP A 303 3.97 -0.38 -1.23
N LEU A 304 3.68 0.43 -0.21
CA LEU A 304 3.52 1.87 -0.34
C LEU A 304 4.86 2.60 -0.30
N SER A 305 4.92 3.70 -1.04
CA SER A 305 6.03 4.65 -1.05
C SER A 305 5.61 6.02 -0.50
N ASN A 306 6.57 6.77 0.05
CA ASN A 306 6.39 8.17 0.42
C ASN A 306 5.92 8.98 -0.81
N GLY A 307 4.76 9.63 -0.69
CA GLY A 307 4.11 10.37 -1.77
C GLY A 307 2.96 9.63 -2.46
N ASP A 308 2.80 8.33 -2.22
CA ASP A 308 1.62 7.59 -2.68
C ASP A 308 0.35 8.12 -1.99
N VAL A 309 -0.81 7.82 -2.58
CA VAL A 309 -2.11 8.20 -2.03
C VAL A 309 -2.91 6.92 -1.76
N VAL A 310 -3.33 6.76 -0.52
CA VAL A 310 -4.31 5.74 -0.14
C VAL A 310 -5.67 6.40 0.08
N THR A 311 -6.74 5.77 -0.41
CA THR A 311 -8.10 6.25 -0.24
C THR A 311 -8.82 5.36 0.77
N VAL A 312 -9.40 5.99 1.79
CA VAL A 312 -10.32 5.35 2.73
C VAL A 312 -11.75 5.66 2.31
N GLU A 313 -12.59 4.63 2.29
CA GLU A 313 -14.02 4.69 2.02
C GLU A 313 -14.82 4.45 3.31
N LEU A 314 -15.80 5.31 3.55
CA LEU A 314 -16.86 5.14 4.54
C LEU A 314 -17.98 4.30 3.93
N ARG A 315 -18.30 3.18 4.56
CA ARG A 315 -19.45 2.34 4.19
C ARG A 315 -20.53 2.43 5.25
N VAL A 316 -21.73 2.80 4.80
CA VAL A 316 -22.92 2.87 5.65
C VAL A 316 -23.68 1.54 5.58
N TYR A 317 -23.99 0.96 6.73
CA TYR A 317 -24.61 -0.37 6.84
C TYR A 317 -26.12 -0.35 7.04
N MET A 318 -26.68 0.81 7.41
CA MET A 318 -28.11 0.94 7.64
C MET A 318 -28.79 1.54 6.40
N SER A 319 -29.91 0.93 5.99
CA SER A 319 -30.87 1.60 5.12
C SER A 319 -31.43 2.78 5.89
N LEU A 320 -31.11 4.01 5.47
CA LEU A 320 -31.80 5.19 5.96
C LEU A 320 -33.18 5.21 5.29
N ASP A 321 -34.14 4.44 5.81
CA ASP A 321 -35.49 4.37 5.23
C ASP A 321 -36.13 5.77 5.10
N ASN A 322 -35.71 6.71 5.96
CA ASN A 322 -36.14 8.11 5.96
C ASN A 322 -34.98 9.12 5.83
N GLY A 323 -33.80 8.77 5.31
CA GLY A 323 -32.72 9.75 5.07
C GLY A 323 -31.98 10.33 6.30
N TYR A 324 -32.30 9.89 7.51
CA TYR A 324 -31.59 10.25 8.76
C TYR A 324 -31.50 9.06 9.73
N PHE A 325 -30.59 9.14 10.71
CA PHE A 325 -30.50 8.19 11.82
C PHE A 325 -30.45 8.91 13.17
N THR A 326 -30.75 8.20 14.25
CA THR A 326 -30.74 8.74 15.61
C THR A 326 -29.53 8.19 16.37
N TYR A 327 -28.78 9.08 17.00
CA TYR A 327 -27.61 8.77 17.83
C TYR A 327 -27.55 9.74 19.01
N ASN A 328 -27.40 9.26 20.25
CA ASN A 328 -27.41 10.08 21.47
C ASN A 328 -28.56 11.12 21.52
N ASP A 329 -29.79 10.66 21.24
CA ASP A 329 -31.02 11.48 21.23
C ASP A 329 -30.97 12.67 20.25
N LYS A 330 -30.07 12.61 19.27
CA LYS A 330 -29.95 13.58 18.19
C LYS A 330 -30.16 12.91 16.84
N TYR A 331 -30.61 13.72 15.89
CA TYR A 331 -30.81 13.27 14.52
C TYR A 331 -29.63 13.68 13.65
N TYR A 332 -29.13 12.74 12.86
CA TYR A 332 -28.00 12.93 11.97
C TYR A 332 -28.35 12.62 10.52
N THR A 333 -27.84 13.43 9.61
CA THR A 333 -27.76 13.15 8.18
C THR A 333 -26.29 13.04 7.77
N TYR A 334 -26.02 12.56 6.56
CA TYR A 334 -24.67 12.59 5.99
C TYR A 334 -24.72 12.99 4.52
N ASP A 335 -23.63 13.58 4.01
CA ASP A 335 -23.50 13.90 2.58
C ASP A 335 -22.86 12.72 1.85
N ASP A 336 -23.57 12.13 0.89
CA ASP A 336 -23.08 11.05 0.02
C ASP A 336 -21.80 11.44 -0.76
N LYS A 337 -21.49 12.74 -0.86
CA LYS A 337 -20.27 13.22 -1.52
C LYS A 337 -19.01 13.09 -0.67
N VAL A 338 -19.11 12.90 0.65
CA VAL A 338 -17.96 12.80 1.56
C VAL A 338 -17.65 11.37 1.97
N LEU A 339 -18.01 10.37 1.15
CA LEU A 339 -17.81 8.95 1.44
C LEU A 339 -16.37 8.45 1.25
N THR A 340 -15.48 9.28 0.69
CA THR A 340 -14.07 8.91 0.52
C THR A 340 -13.13 10.02 0.98
N LYS A 341 -11.97 9.63 1.48
CA LYS A 341 -10.92 10.57 1.89
C LYS A 341 -9.54 10.00 1.54
N ASP A 342 -8.75 10.85 0.90
CA ASP A 342 -7.38 10.54 0.50
C ASP A 342 -6.39 10.91 1.62
N PHE A 343 -5.41 10.02 1.82
CA PHE A 343 -4.28 10.21 2.72
C PHE A 343 -2.99 10.04 1.92
N THR A 344 -2.13 11.05 1.96
CA THR A 344 -0.80 10.97 1.35
C THR A 344 0.14 10.24 2.29
N VAL A 345 0.75 9.17 1.78
CA VAL A 345 1.73 8.36 2.49
C VAL A 345 2.96 9.20 2.77
N SER A 346 3.39 9.23 4.04
CA SER A 346 4.59 9.92 4.46
C SER A 346 5.16 9.30 5.74
N GLY A 347 6.46 9.47 5.97
CA GLY A 347 7.13 8.99 7.17
C GLY A 347 7.67 7.56 7.08
N LEU A 348 7.56 6.90 5.92
CA LEU A 348 8.19 5.61 5.69
C LEU A 348 9.71 5.75 5.65
N LYS A 349 10.43 4.75 6.16
CA LYS A 349 11.89 4.77 6.26
C LYS A 349 12.54 4.57 4.90
N GLU A 350 13.42 5.48 4.50
CA GLU A 350 14.18 5.36 3.25
C GLU A 350 15.20 4.21 3.30
N LEU A 351 15.24 3.41 2.24
CA LEU A 351 16.21 2.31 2.07
C LEU A 351 17.54 2.81 1.52
N SER A 352 18.63 2.26 2.02
CA SER A 352 19.99 2.56 1.56
C SER A 352 20.35 1.76 0.31
N VAL A 353 20.83 2.44 -0.72
CA VAL A 353 21.34 1.78 -1.93
C VAL A 353 22.73 1.19 -1.63
N ILE A 354 22.91 -0.11 -1.86
CA ILE A 354 24.20 -0.81 -1.63
C ILE A 354 24.86 -1.24 -2.96
N ASP A 355 26.18 -1.42 -2.95
CA ASP A 355 26.91 -2.09 -4.05
C ASP A 355 26.86 -3.61 -3.83
N PRO A 356 26.13 -4.39 -4.65
CA PRO A 356 26.02 -5.83 -4.45
C PRO A 356 27.32 -6.57 -4.72
N PHE A 357 28.33 -5.92 -5.29
CA PHE A 357 29.64 -6.52 -5.58
C PHE A 357 30.70 -6.20 -4.53
N GLU A 358 30.32 -5.64 -3.37
CA GLU A 358 31.22 -5.41 -2.25
C GLU A 358 31.78 -6.74 -1.71
N GLY A 359 33.11 -6.91 -1.80
CA GLY A 359 33.78 -8.13 -1.35
C GLY A 359 33.68 -9.32 -2.32
N VAL A 360 33.08 -9.13 -3.51
CA VAL A 360 33.06 -10.16 -4.56
C VAL A 360 34.44 -10.30 -5.18
N THR A 361 34.95 -11.54 -5.23
CA THR A 361 36.24 -11.90 -5.83
C THR A 361 36.11 -13.15 -6.70
N PHE A 362 37.19 -13.52 -7.38
CA PHE A 362 37.24 -14.73 -8.22
C PHE A 362 38.49 -15.54 -7.93
N ASP A 363 38.28 -16.82 -7.70
CA ASP A 363 39.35 -17.82 -7.66
C ASP A 363 39.57 -18.35 -9.07
N TYR A 364 40.82 -18.29 -9.53
CA TYR A 364 41.19 -18.76 -10.87
C TYR A 364 41.83 -20.14 -10.81
N SER A 365 41.33 -21.02 -11.65
CA SER A 365 41.87 -22.38 -11.87
C SER A 365 42.34 -22.53 -13.32
N GLU A 366 43.12 -23.57 -13.58
CA GLU A 366 43.86 -23.77 -14.84
C GLU A 366 44.95 -22.71 -15.07
N LYS A 367 45.36 -22.51 -16.33
CA LYS A 367 46.41 -21.57 -16.72
C LYS A 367 45.94 -20.75 -17.91
N ALA A 368 46.28 -19.45 -17.97
CA ALA A 368 45.98 -18.64 -19.14
C ALA A 368 46.62 -19.27 -20.41
N PRO A 369 45.90 -19.36 -21.55
CA PRO A 369 44.62 -18.70 -21.87
C PRO A 369 43.38 -19.59 -21.67
N THR A 370 43.42 -20.64 -20.84
CA THR A 370 42.28 -21.55 -20.61
C THR A 370 41.72 -21.44 -19.19
N LEU A 371 41.88 -20.30 -18.52
CA LEU A 371 41.46 -20.14 -17.13
C LEU A 371 39.97 -20.41 -16.96
N THR A 372 39.62 -20.98 -15.82
CA THR A 372 38.24 -21.02 -15.32
C THR A 372 38.16 -20.19 -14.05
N ALA A 373 37.31 -19.16 -14.07
CA ALA A 373 37.02 -18.31 -12.91
C ALA A 373 35.89 -18.93 -12.09
N LYS A 374 36.02 -18.88 -10.76
CA LYS A 374 34.98 -19.29 -9.82
C LYS A 374 34.64 -18.10 -8.94
N LEU A 375 33.35 -17.74 -8.91
CA LEU A 375 32.85 -16.69 -8.02
C LEU A 375 33.14 -17.06 -6.56
N ASN A 376 33.74 -16.12 -5.82
CA ASN A 376 34.02 -16.24 -4.40
C ASN A 376 33.39 -15.06 -3.66
N THR A 377 32.48 -15.38 -2.73
CA THR A 377 31.73 -14.42 -1.91
C THR A 377 32.17 -14.44 -0.44
N ASP A 378 33.25 -15.14 -0.06
CA ASP A 378 33.66 -15.30 1.34
C ASP A 378 33.93 -13.97 2.06
N ALA A 379 34.44 -12.98 1.33
CA ALA A 379 34.70 -11.64 1.85
C ALA A 379 33.48 -10.69 1.78
N CYS A 380 32.36 -11.12 1.21
CA CYS A 380 31.14 -10.31 1.13
C CYS A 380 30.50 -10.12 2.52
N PRO A 381 29.88 -8.97 2.79
CA PRO A 381 28.97 -8.79 3.92
C PRO A 381 27.87 -9.86 3.96
N GLN A 382 27.41 -10.19 5.16
CA GLN A 382 26.46 -11.30 5.36
C GLN A 382 25.12 -11.08 4.62
N TYR A 383 24.59 -9.85 4.61
CA TYR A 383 23.37 -9.53 3.86
C TYR A 383 23.52 -9.70 2.34
N ILE A 384 24.73 -9.61 1.78
CA ILE A 384 24.96 -9.91 0.37
C ILE A 384 24.91 -11.43 0.16
N LYS A 385 25.55 -12.20 1.04
CA LYS A 385 25.55 -13.67 0.95
C LYS A 385 24.16 -14.27 1.09
N ASP A 386 23.33 -13.69 1.95
CA ASP A 386 22.01 -14.22 2.27
C ASP A 386 20.94 -13.74 1.30
N CYS A 387 21.03 -12.50 0.80
CA CYS A 387 19.95 -11.89 0.03
C CYS A 387 20.27 -11.71 -1.47
N ILE A 388 21.52 -11.77 -1.92
CA ILE A 388 21.88 -11.47 -3.32
C ILE A 388 22.18 -12.74 -4.10
N GLU A 389 21.50 -12.90 -5.23
CA GLU A 389 21.78 -13.94 -6.21
C GLU A 389 22.71 -13.39 -7.31
N PHE A 390 23.73 -14.17 -7.67
CA PHE A 390 24.66 -13.83 -8.74
C PHE A 390 24.46 -14.77 -9.92
N ASP A 391 24.26 -14.21 -11.12
CA ASP A 391 24.06 -14.94 -12.36
C ASP A 391 25.07 -14.51 -13.44
N TRP A 392 25.38 -15.42 -14.35
CA TRP A 392 26.31 -15.21 -15.46
C TRP A 392 26.05 -16.20 -16.60
N ASP A 393 26.46 -15.84 -17.83
CA ASP A 393 26.47 -16.80 -18.94
C ASP A 393 27.41 -17.96 -18.59
N TYR A 394 26.91 -19.19 -18.66
CA TYR A 394 27.65 -20.43 -18.36
C TYR A 394 29.07 -20.49 -18.96
N ASN A 395 29.28 -19.91 -20.14
CA ASN A 395 30.59 -19.91 -20.80
C ASN A 395 31.46 -18.70 -20.46
N ALA A 396 30.91 -17.64 -19.85
CA ALA A 396 31.63 -16.40 -19.55
C ALA A 396 32.77 -16.59 -18.55
N LEU A 397 32.74 -17.65 -17.73
CA LEU A 397 33.79 -17.92 -16.73
C LEU A 397 34.78 -19.02 -17.15
N ARG A 398 34.81 -19.42 -18.43
CA ARG A 398 35.62 -20.55 -18.91
C ARG A 398 36.45 -20.15 -20.13
N ASN A 399 37.58 -20.84 -20.30
CA ASN A 399 38.53 -20.62 -21.41
C ASN A 399 39.02 -19.16 -21.46
N LEU A 400 39.28 -18.57 -20.29
CA LEU A 400 39.63 -17.18 -20.13
C LEU A 400 41.14 -16.95 -20.27
N ASN A 401 41.49 -15.85 -20.92
CA ASN A 401 42.83 -15.30 -20.97
C ASN A 401 42.96 -14.04 -20.10
N ILE A 402 44.20 -13.65 -19.82
CA ILE A 402 44.50 -12.40 -19.11
C ILE A 402 43.97 -11.21 -19.92
N GLY A 403 43.30 -10.28 -19.23
CA GLY A 403 42.66 -9.12 -19.84
C GLY A 403 41.30 -9.40 -20.47
N ASP A 404 40.82 -10.65 -20.48
CA ASP A 404 39.45 -10.94 -20.90
C ASP A 404 38.44 -10.34 -19.91
N GLU A 405 37.33 -9.86 -20.44
CA GLU A 405 36.22 -9.30 -19.69
C GLU A 405 35.07 -10.30 -19.59
N PHE A 406 34.46 -10.39 -18.41
CA PHE A 406 33.22 -11.12 -18.18
C PHE A 406 32.29 -10.33 -17.25
N THR A 407 31.00 -10.52 -17.43
CA THR A 407 29.97 -9.76 -16.70
C THR A 407 29.20 -10.68 -15.77
N ILE A 408 29.00 -10.22 -14.54
CA ILE A 408 28.11 -10.85 -13.56
C ILE A 408 26.92 -9.93 -13.34
N THR A 409 25.74 -10.52 -13.22
CA THR A 409 24.50 -9.86 -12.81
C THR A 409 24.22 -10.20 -11.36
N ALA A 410 23.82 -9.19 -10.58
CA ALA A 410 23.37 -9.35 -9.20
C ALA A 410 21.90 -8.90 -9.08
N THR A 411 21.09 -9.73 -8.44
CA THR A 411 19.67 -9.48 -8.15
C THR A 411 19.38 -9.78 -6.68
N VAL A 412 18.33 -9.17 -6.13
CA VAL A 412 17.83 -9.62 -4.82
C VAL A 412 17.14 -10.97 -5.04
N SER A 413 17.47 -11.96 -4.23
CA SER A 413 16.82 -13.27 -4.25
C SER A 413 15.33 -13.11 -3.99
N TYR A 414 14.48 -13.73 -4.80
CA TYR A 414 13.01 -13.63 -4.70
C TYR A 414 12.46 -13.91 -3.29
N TRP A 415 13.08 -14.82 -2.55
CA TRP A 415 12.65 -15.21 -1.20
C TRP A 415 13.20 -14.30 -0.09
N ALA A 416 14.07 -13.35 -0.43
CA ALA A 416 14.76 -12.46 0.52
C ALA A 416 14.45 -10.97 0.27
N GLU A 417 13.50 -10.63 -0.61
CA GLU A 417 13.14 -9.23 -0.91
C GLU A 417 12.69 -8.47 0.35
N ASP A 418 11.78 -9.07 1.12
CA ASP A 418 11.27 -8.49 2.37
C ASP A 418 12.38 -8.36 3.42
N GLU A 419 13.21 -9.41 3.59
CA GLU A 419 14.31 -9.42 4.56
C GLU A 419 15.37 -8.35 4.21
N PHE A 420 15.69 -8.20 2.92
CA PHE A 420 16.65 -7.20 2.45
C PHE A 420 16.14 -5.77 2.69
N ALA A 421 14.85 -5.53 2.47
CA ALA A 421 14.19 -4.26 2.79
C ALA A 421 14.13 -4.02 4.31
N ASP A 422 13.82 -5.03 5.13
CA ASP A 422 13.78 -4.95 6.59
C ASP A 422 15.15 -4.61 7.19
N LEU A 423 16.22 -5.14 6.61
CA LEU A 423 17.60 -4.75 6.92
C LEU A 423 17.92 -3.30 6.53
N GLY A 424 17.06 -2.65 5.74
CA GLY A 424 17.17 -1.25 5.34
C GLY A 424 17.91 -1.04 4.03
N TYR A 425 18.00 -2.06 3.17
CA TYR A 425 18.78 -2.03 1.94
C TYR A 425 17.92 -2.14 0.68
N LYS A 426 18.43 -1.62 -0.43
CA LYS A 426 17.93 -1.86 -1.78
C LYS A 426 19.06 -1.83 -2.81
N LEU A 427 18.80 -2.38 -3.99
CA LEU A 427 19.67 -2.20 -5.14
C LEU A 427 19.35 -0.90 -5.89
N ALA A 428 20.28 -0.43 -6.72
CA ALA A 428 20.08 0.77 -7.54
C ALA A 428 19.01 0.56 -8.63
N THR A 429 18.89 -0.67 -9.11
CA THR A 429 17.96 -1.17 -10.13
C THR A 429 17.59 -2.61 -9.76
N GLU A 430 16.54 -3.17 -10.37
CA GLU A 430 16.13 -4.58 -10.14
C GLU A 430 17.27 -5.57 -10.41
N GLU A 431 18.08 -5.29 -11.44
CA GLU A 431 19.30 -6.04 -11.76
C GLU A 431 20.48 -5.07 -11.86
N VAL A 432 21.59 -5.40 -11.20
CA VAL A 432 22.84 -4.62 -11.25
C VAL A 432 23.92 -5.47 -11.90
N THR A 433 24.56 -4.96 -12.94
CA THR A 433 25.63 -5.68 -13.65
C THR A 433 26.99 -5.06 -13.40
N LYS A 434 28.03 -5.91 -13.34
CA LYS A 434 29.42 -5.47 -13.22
C LYS A 434 30.32 -6.32 -14.10
N THR A 435 31.17 -5.64 -14.88
CA THR A 435 32.20 -6.27 -15.69
C THR A 435 33.49 -6.38 -14.88
N PHE A 436 34.05 -7.59 -14.87
CA PHE A 436 35.32 -7.92 -14.26
C PHE A 436 36.33 -8.23 -15.36
N VAL A 437 37.60 -7.93 -15.08
CA VAL A 437 38.73 -8.19 -15.99
C VAL A 437 39.61 -9.24 -15.34
N VAL A 438 40.00 -10.28 -16.10
CA VAL A 438 40.96 -11.27 -15.63
C VAL A 438 42.30 -10.58 -15.34
N PRO A 439 42.82 -10.65 -14.11
CA PRO A 439 44.00 -9.88 -13.73
C PRO A 439 45.29 -10.57 -14.21
N ASP A 440 46.39 -9.81 -14.26
CA ASP A 440 47.69 -10.30 -14.75
C ASP A 440 48.38 -11.33 -13.83
N ASN A 441 47.96 -11.38 -12.56
CA ASN A 441 48.53 -12.20 -11.47
C ASN A 441 47.78 -13.52 -11.30
N VAL A 442 47.51 -14.21 -12.40
CA VAL A 442 46.93 -15.56 -12.44
C VAL A 442 47.94 -16.56 -12.99
N PRO A 443 47.79 -17.86 -12.71
CA PRO A 443 48.64 -18.87 -13.31
C PRO A 443 48.60 -18.80 -14.85
N LYS A 444 49.78 -18.86 -15.49
CA LYS A 444 49.89 -18.71 -16.95
C LYS A 444 51.06 -19.50 -17.51
N TYR A 445 50.85 -20.06 -18.70
CA TYR A 445 51.93 -20.70 -19.43
C TYR A 445 53.03 -19.69 -19.77
N ILE A 446 54.27 -20.14 -19.69
CA ILE A 446 55.42 -19.28 -19.95
C ILE A 446 55.51 -19.00 -21.43
N GLN A 447 55.49 -17.72 -21.78
CA GLN A 447 55.69 -17.24 -23.16
C GLN A 447 57.03 -16.51 -23.30
N ASP A 448 57.57 -15.99 -22.18
CA ASP A 448 58.87 -15.33 -22.11
C ASP A 448 59.56 -15.70 -20.79
N VAL A 449 60.81 -16.16 -20.88
CA VAL A 449 61.70 -16.47 -19.75
C VAL A 449 61.88 -15.31 -18.76
N ASN A 450 61.68 -14.07 -19.18
CA ASN A 450 61.74 -12.91 -18.29
C ASN A 450 60.59 -12.85 -17.29
N GLN A 451 59.51 -13.60 -17.52
CA GLN A 451 58.35 -13.66 -16.62
C GLN A 451 58.64 -14.49 -15.36
N ILE A 452 59.65 -15.36 -15.43
CA ILE A 452 60.10 -16.18 -14.31
C ILE A 452 60.87 -15.30 -13.33
N LYS A 453 60.34 -15.17 -12.12
CA LYS A 453 60.97 -14.40 -11.03
C LYS A 453 61.79 -15.28 -10.11
N LYS A 454 61.33 -16.51 -9.87
CA LYS A 454 61.98 -17.49 -9.00
C LYS A 454 61.72 -18.91 -9.49
N VAL A 455 62.62 -19.81 -9.12
CA VAL A 455 62.53 -21.24 -9.37
C VAL A 455 62.85 -21.95 -8.05
N ASP A 456 61.91 -22.73 -7.53
CA ASP A 456 62.25 -23.72 -6.51
C ASP A 456 63.08 -24.81 -7.18
N THR A 457 64.40 -24.66 -7.10
CA THR A 457 65.34 -25.50 -7.84
C THR A 457 65.36 -26.92 -7.29
N GLU A 458 64.98 -27.16 -6.03
CA GLU A 458 64.94 -28.50 -5.46
C GLU A 458 63.75 -29.29 -6.02
N THR A 459 62.54 -28.73 -5.91
CA THR A 459 61.32 -29.35 -6.43
C THR A 459 61.38 -29.51 -7.95
N PHE A 460 61.84 -28.47 -8.66
CA PHE A 460 61.93 -28.47 -10.12
C PHE A 460 62.96 -29.48 -10.66
N MET A 461 64.08 -29.68 -9.95
CA MET A 461 65.14 -30.59 -10.38
C MET A 461 65.01 -32.01 -9.85
N LYS A 462 64.11 -32.28 -8.89
CA LYS A 462 63.95 -33.59 -8.27
C LYS A 462 63.78 -34.73 -9.29
N PRO A 463 62.95 -34.63 -10.35
CA PRO A 463 62.81 -35.71 -11.32
C PRO A 463 64.11 -36.03 -12.06
N VAL A 464 64.92 -35.00 -12.37
CA VAL A 464 66.23 -35.18 -13.03
C VAL A 464 67.24 -35.83 -12.08
N TYR A 465 67.21 -35.48 -10.79
CA TYR A 465 68.02 -36.13 -9.77
C TYR A 465 67.66 -37.62 -9.63
N ASP A 466 66.38 -37.95 -9.49
CA ASP A 466 65.91 -39.32 -9.27
C ASP A 466 66.34 -40.26 -10.41
N GLU A 467 66.25 -39.82 -11.68
CA GLU A 467 66.66 -40.61 -12.85
C GLU A 467 68.18 -40.90 -12.83
N ILE A 468 69.01 -39.87 -12.65
CA ILE A 468 70.48 -40.03 -12.67
C ILE A 468 70.97 -40.82 -11.45
N ASN A 469 70.28 -40.68 -10.32
CA ASN A 469 70.56 -41.49 -9.15
C ASN A 469 70.34 -42.99 -9.41
N GLY A 470 69.43 -43.33 -10.34
CA GLY A 470 69.23 -44.70 -10.83
C GLY A 470 70.38 -45.25 -11.67
N GLU A 471 71.21 -44.41 -12.29
CA GLU A 471 72.36 -44.82 -13.12
C GLU A 471 73.66 -44.98 -12.30
N ILE A 472 73.63 -44.80 -10.97
CA ILE A 472 74.81 -45.03 -10.12
C ILE A 472 75.29 -46.49 -10.28
N GLY A 473 76.57 -46.66 -10.59
CA GLY A 473 77.23 -47.94 -10.85
C GLY A 473 77.41 -48.28 -12.32
N ASP A 474 76.74 -47.55 -13.22
CA ASP A 474 76.91 -47.66 -14.67
C ASP A 474 78.07 -46.83 -15.20
N ASP A 475 78.58 -47.21 -16.38
CA ASP A 475 79.63 -46.49 -17.11
C ASP A 475 79.05 -45.60 -18.23
N TYR A 476 77.77 -45.26 -18.13
CA TYR A 476 77.05 -44.40 -19.07
C TYR A 476 75.98 -43.59 -18.36
N ILE A 477 75.58 -42.48 -18.98
CA ILE A 477 74.38 -41.71 -18.64
C ILE A 477 73.63 -41.45 -19.92
N GLY A 478 72.40 -41.94 -20.05
CA GLY A 478 71.69 -41.97 -21.33
C GLY A 478 72.56 -42.53 -22.47
N ALA A 479 72.80 -41.74 -23.51
CA ALA A 479 73.63 -42.15 -24.66
C ALA A 479 75.15 -41.90 -24.48
N LEU A 480 75.56 -41.20 -23.42
CA LEU A 480 76.95 -40.81 -23.20
C LEU A 480 77.71 -41.88 -22.41
N ARG A 481 78.74 -42.47 -23.01
CA ARG A 481 79.68 -43.36 -22.31
C ARG A 481 80.70 -42.55 -21.49
N LEU A 482 81.00 -43.05 -20.30
CA LEU A 482 81.97 -42.49 -19.37
C LEU A 482 83.23 -43.36 -19.32
N ASP A 483 84.36 -42.73 -19.00
CA ASP A 483 85.63 -43.43 -18.77
C ASP A 483 85.71 -43.85 -17.30
N GLY A 484 84.84 -44.82 -16.94
CA GLY A 484 84.66 -45.33 -15.59
C GLY A 484 83.19 -45.35 -15.12
N LYS A 485 82.94 -45.98 -13.98
CA LYS A 485 81.59 -46.14 -13.39
C LYS A 485 81.22 -44.98 -12.48
N ILE A 486 79.95 -44.56 -12.49
CA ILE A 486 79.43 -43.50 -11.63
C ILE A 486 79.40 -44.02 -10.18
N ALA A 487 80.12 -43.36 -9.27
CA ALA A 487 80.15 -43.75 -7.87
C ALA A 487 79.10 -43.00 -7.03
N LYS A 488 78.90 -41.70 -7.32
CA LYS A 488 77.90 -40.83 -6.66
C LYS A 488 77.70 -39.53 -7.45
N ILE A 489 76.60 -38.86 -7.17
CA ILE A 489 76.34 -37.48 -7.60
C ILE A 489 76.92 -36.52 -6.55
N ASP A 490 77.89 -35.69 -6.94
CA ASP A 490 78.53 -34.74 -6.00
C ASP A 490 77.81 -33.40 -5.92
N ALA A 491 77.31 -32.89 -7.05
CA ALA A 491 76.59 -31.62 -7.12
C ALA A 491 75.72 -31.53 -8.37
N ILE A 492 74.54 -30.91 -8.22
CA ILE A 492 73.67 -30.50 -9.33
C ILE A 492 73.53 -28.99 -9.29
N THR A 493 73.69 -28.32 -10.43
CA THR A 493 73.54 -26.86 -10.54
C THR A 493 72.74 -26.52 -11.80
N LEU A 494 71.66 -25.77 -11.65
CA LEU A 494 70.92 -25.22 -12.78
C LEU A 494 71.68 -23.99 -13.31
N THR A 495 72.49 -24.18 -14.34
CA THR A 495 73.40 -23.12 -14.82
C THR A 495 72.73 -22.18 -15.80
N ASP A 496 71.92 -22.68 -16.73
CA ASP A 496 71.13 -21.84 -17.62
C ASP A 496 69.75 -22.48 -17.84
N ALA A 497 68.70 -21.68 -18.01
CA ALA A 497 67.38 -22.17 -18.41
C ALA A 497 66.99 -21.55 -19.75
N TYR A 498 66.65 -22.37 -20.74
CA TYR A 498 66.27 -21.91 -22.07
C TYR A 498 64.81 -22.28 -22.36
N LEU A 499 63.98 -21.28 -22.70
CA LEU A 499 62.69 -21.57 -23.32
C LEU A 499 62.93 -21.82 -24.81
N VAL A 500 62.59 -23.03 -25.26
CA VAL A 500 62.72 -23.43 -26.67
C VAL A 500 61.33 -23.80 -27.17
N ALA A 501 60.82 -23.02 -28.12
CA ALA A 501 59.50 -23.24 -28.72
C ALA A 501 59.64 -23.46 -30.24
N PRO A 502 58.92 -24.44 -30.85
CA PRO A 502 58.78 -24.52 -32.30
C PRO A 502 58.15 -23.26 -32.90
N VAL A 503 58.47 -22.99 -34.17
CA VAL A 503 58.20 -21.73 -34.89
C VAL A 503 56.69 -21.41 -35.08
N GLU A 504 55.81 -22.41 -35.01
CA GLU A 504 54.35 -22.24 -35.09
C GLU A 504 53.70 -22.72 -33.79
N VAL A 505 53.14 -21.77 -33.02
CA VAL A 505 52.47 -22.06 -31.75
C VAL A 505 50.98 -22.35 -32.02
N ALA A 506 50.54 -23.60 -31.89
CA ALA A 506 49.13 -23.97 -31.97
C ALA A 506 48.44 -23.64 -30.64
N SER A 507 47.40 -22.84 -30.73
CA SER A 507 46.90 -21.93 -29.69
C SER A 507 46.11 -22.54 -28.53
N LYS A 508 46.12 -23.86 -28.28
CA LYS A 508 45.23 -24.47 -27.25
C LYS A 508 45.78 -25.69 -26.48
N SER A 509 47.00 -26.14 -26.75
CA SER A 509 47.65 -27.19 -25.95
C SER A 509 49.14 -26.91 -25.93
N ASN A 510 49.68 -26.65 -24.74
CA ASN A 510 51.06 -26.21 -24.62
C ASN A 510 52.04 -27.39 -24.67
N THR A 511 52.07 -28.16 -25.76
CA THR A 511 53.14 -29.15 -26.00
C THR A 511 54.40 -28.42 -26.45
N TYR A 512 55.03 -27.66 -25.55
CA TYR A 512 56.22 -26.88 -25.85
C TYR A 512 57.37 -27.32 -24.95
N TYR A 513 58.38 -27.89 -25.61
CA TYR A 513 59.63 -28.42 -25.09
C TYR A 513 60.50 -27.38 -24.39
N GLN A 514 60.22 -27.04 -23.13
CA GLN A 514 61.08 -26.10 -22.39
C GLN A 514 62.39 -26.77 -21.97
N THR A 515 63.56 -26.28 -22.41
CA THR A 515 64.86 -26.90 -22.15
C THR A 515 65.66 -26.20 -21.05
N GLY A 516 65.73 -26.76 -19.84
CA GLY A 516 66.72 -26.33 -18.83
C GLY A 516 68.09 -26.96 -19.11
N SER A 517 69.19 -26.19 -19.07
CA SER A 517 70.54 -26.77 -19.10
C SER A 517 71.13 -26.90 -17.68
N VAL A 518 71.36 -28.15 -17.29
CA VAL A 518 71.79 -28.50 -15.94
C VAL A 518 73.25 -28.92 -16.01
N LYS A 519 74.10 -28.28 -15.21
CA LYS A 519 75.49 -28.71 -15.01
C LYS A 519 75.53 -29.64 -13.81
N MET A 520 75.98 -30.87 -14.02
CA MET A 520 76.19 -31.85 -12.95
C MET A 520 77.68 -32.18 -12.81
N THR A 521 78.11 -32.45 -11.57
CA THR A 521 79.44 -32.99 -11.29
C THR A 521 79.29 -34.37 -10.66
N LEU A 522 79.98 -35.36 -11.22
CA LEU A 522 79.94 -36.76 -10.82
C LEU A 522 81.32 -37.25 -10.39
N ASP A 523 81.38 -38.14 -9.39
CA ASP A 523 82.59 -38.88 -9.04
C ASP A 523 82.61 -40.20 -9.84
N VAL A 524 83.64 -40.39 -10.68
CA VAL A 524 83.78 -41.55 -11.56
C VAL A 524 84.91 -42.45 -11.06
N ASP A 525 84.64 -43.76 -10.94
CA ASP A 525 85.49 -44.82 -10.37
C ASP A 525 85.85 -44.67 -8.88
N GLY A 526 85.41 -43.60 -8.21
CA GLY A 526 85.79 -43.27 -6.84
C GLY A 526 87.25 -42.78 -6.75
N ALA A 527 87.48 -41.82 -5.85
CA ALA A 527 88.71 -41.05 -5.65
C ALA A 527 88.76 -39.68 -6.39
N ASN A 528 87.66 -38.92 -6.32
CA ASN A 528 87.59 -37.49 -6.72
C ASN A 528 87.94 -37.24 -8.19
N LYS A 529 87.72 -38.21 -9.08
CA LYS A 529 87.78 -37.95 -10.53
C LYS A 529 86.46 -37.31 -10.93
N SER A 530 86.36 -35.99 -10.74
CA SER A 530 85.16 -35.23 -11.04
C SER A 530 84.97 -35.11 -12.55
N LYS A 531 83.86 -35.61 -13.09
CA LYS A 531 83.45 -35.32 -14.47
C LYS A 531 82.25 -34.37 -14.46
N THR A 532 82.37 -33.28 -15.20
CA THR A 532 81.23 -32.37 -15.44
C THR A 532 80.46 -32.85 -16.65
N ILE A 533 79.15 -32.99 -16.51
CA ILE A 533 78.23 -33.35 -17.59
C ILE A 533 77.12 -32.30 -17.65
N TYR A 534 76.71 -31.97 -18.87
CA TYR A 534 75.63 -31.03 -19.12
C TYR A 534 74.40 -31.80 -19.60
N PHE A 535 73.23 -31.49 -19.04
CA PHE A 535 71.96 -32.13 -19.37
C PHE A 535 71.00 -31.11 -19.96
N VAL A 536 70.14 -31.57 -20.88
CA VAL A 536 68.91 -30.87 -21.25
C VAL A 536 67.74 -31.57 -20.56
N ALA A 537 67.00 -30.83 -19.74
CA ALA A 537 65.74 -31.29 -19.18
C ALA A 537 64.59 -30.63 -19.95
N MET A 538 63.72 -31.45 -20.54
CA MET A 538 62.51 -31.00 -21.23
C MET A 538 61.32 -31.12 -20.29
N PHE A 539 60.55 -30.04 -20.12
CA PHE A 539 59.34 -30.03 -19.31
C PHE A 539 58.13 -29.78 -20.21
N ASP A 540 57.06 -30.54 -19.98
CA ASP A 540 55.77 -30.28 -20.61
C ASP A 540 54.96 -29.35 -19.70
N SER A 541 54.13 -28.50 -20.31
CA SER A 541 53.13 -27.71 -19.61
C SER A 541 53.68 -26.86 -18.45
N ALA A 542 54.89 -26.30 -18.61
CA ALA A 542 55.47 -25.42 -17.61
C ALA A 542 54.80 -24.04 -17.59
N TYR A 543 54.54 -23.55 -16.39
CA TYR A 543 53.77 -22.35 -16.11
C TYR A 543 54.39 -21.56 -14.95
N ILE A 544 53.97 -20.30 -14.82
CA ILE A 544 54.23 -19.51 -13.62
C ILE A 544 52.96 -19.31 -12.83
N ASP A 545 53.05 -19.36 -11.51
CA ASP A 545 51.95 -19.00 -10.62
C ASP A 545 51.75 -17.47 -10.55
N ALA A 546 50.78 -17.06 -9.73
CA ALA A 546 50.50 -15.64 -9.46
C ALA A 546 51.71 -14.84 -8.92
N ASN A 547 52.67 -15.52 -8.29
CA ASN A 547 53.87 -14.91 -7.72
C ASN A 547 55.06 -14.88 -8.70
N GLY A 548 54.92 -15.48 -9.89
CA GLY A 548 55.99 -15.61 -10.88
C GLY A 548 56.98 -16.74 -10.57
N GLU A 549 56.58 -17.72 -9.76
CA GLU A 549 57.32 -18.94 -9.50
C GLU A 549 57.06 -19.99 -10.58
N LEU A 550 58.14 -20.61 -11.06
CA LEU A 550 58.12 -21.64 -12.10
C LEU A 550 57.63 -22.98 -11.55
N PHE A 551 56.62 -23.56 -12.20
CA PHE A 551 56.07 -24.90 -11.96
C PHE A 551 55.92 -25.69 -13.27
N HIS A 552 55.70 -27.00 -13.17
CA HIS A 552 55.34 -27.90 -14.28
C HIS A 552 54.37 -28.98 -13.78
N ASP A 553 53.43 -29.43 -14.63
CA ASP A 553 52.45 -30.46 -14.26
C ASP A 553 52.93 -31.88 -14.59
N ASP A 554 53.54 -32.07 -15.77
CA ASP A 554 54.00 -33.36 -16.28
C ASP A 554 55.46 -33.29 -16.72
N TYR A 555 56.18 -34.39 -16.54
CA TYR A 555 57.56 -34.52 -16.98
C TYR A 555 57.66 -35.54 -18.13
N TRP A 556 58.30 -35.12 -19.22
CA TRP A 556 58.90 -36.05 -20.18
C TRP A 556 60.38 -35.68 -20.33
N ILE A 557 61.25 -36.29 -19.53
CA ILE A 557 62.68 -36.01 -19.58
C ILE A 557 63.19 -36.71 -20.84
N LEU A 558 63.42 -35.94 -21.90
CA LEU A 558 64.35 -36.34 -22.94
C LEU A 558 65.77 -36.04 -22.42
N TYR A 559 66.34 -36.95 -21.62
CA TYR A 559 67.66 -36.73 -21.02
C TYR A 559 68.73 -36.95 -22.08
N ASN A 560 69.13 -35.86 -22.71
CA ASN A 560 70.33 -35.85 -23.52
C ASN A 560 71.41 -35.13 -22.74
N CYS A 561 72.57 -35.76 -22.70
CA CYS A 561 73.72 -35.28 -21.98
C CYS A 561 74.92 -35.15 -22.92
N ALA A 562 75.79 -34.19 -22.61
CA ALA A 562 76.98 -33.93 -23.38
C ALA A 562 78.13 -33.51 -22.47
N ASN A 563 79.36 -33.56 -23.01
CA ASN A 563 80.55 -33.19 -22.23
C ASN A 563 80.73 -31.67 -22.17
N SER A 564 80.03 -30.91 -23.01
CA SER A 564 80.09 -29.45 -23.00
C SER A 564 78.73 -28.78 -23.22
N MET A 565 78.61 -27.55 -22.71
CA MET A 565 77.44 -26.69 -22.95
C MET A 565 77.30 -26.30 -24.43
N GLU A 566 78.40 -26.21 -25.18
CA GLU A 566 78.37 -25.91 -26.61
C GLU A 566 77.70 -27.03 -27.41
N GLU A 567 77.98 -28.29 -27.06
CA GLU A 567 77.33 -29.47 -27.65
C GLU A 567 75.82 -29.47 -27.38
N ILE A 568 75.43 -29.23 -26.12
CA ILE A 568 74.02 -29.08 -25.74
C ILE A 568 73.33 -27.98 -26.55
N LYS A 569 73.95 -26.80 -26.65
CA LYS A 569 73.39 -25.66 -27.39
C LYS A 569 73.24 -25.95 -28.86
N ALA A 570 74.24 -26.56 -29.49
CA ALA A 570 74.20 -26.88 -30.91
C ALA A 570 73.15 -27.95 -31.26
N GLN A 571 72.99 -28.95 -30.41
CA GLN A 571 72.10 -30.10 -30.69
C GLN A 571 70.64 -29.83 -30.34
N TYR A 572 70.36 -29.07 -29.28
CA TYR A 572 69.00 -28.99 -28.72
C TYR A 572 68.42 -27.57 -28.66
N ILE A 573 69.25 -26.53 -28.57
CA ILE A 573 68.78 -25.15 -28.37
C ILE A 573 68.80 -24.35 -29.67
N ASN A 574 69.91 -24.37 -30.40
CA ASN A 574 70.15 -23.59 -31.61
C ASN A 574 69.89 -24.40 -32.89
N THR A 575 68.82 -25.19 -32.93
CA THR A 575 68.46 -25.96 -34.13
C THR A 575 67.72 -25.09 -35.15
N PRO A 576 67.76 -25.40 -36.46
CA PRO A 576 67.05 -24.64 -37.49
C PRO A 576 65.53 -24.57 -37.29
N ASP A 577 64.96 -25.53 -36.58
CA ASP A 577 63.52 -25.66 -36.30
C ASP A 577 63.09 -24.94 -35.01
N ASN A 578 64.04 -24.38 -34.24
CA ASN A 578 63.81 -23.73 -32.96
C ASN A 578 64.06 -22.21 -33.05
N LYS A 579 63.08 -21.39 -32.64
CA LYS A 579 63.31 -19.95 -32.36
C LYS A 579 63.71 -19.81 -30.89
N ALA A 580 65.01 -19.87 -30.60
CA ALA A 580 65.50 -19.71 -29.24
C ALA A 580 65.30 -18.26 -28.73
N GLN A 581 64.44 -18.07 -27.73
CA GLN A 581 64.48 -16.90 -26.85
C GLN A 581 65.29 -17.26 -25.61
N GLY A 582 66.61 -17.30 -25.75
CA GLY A 582 67.50 -17.68 -24.65
C GLY A 582 67.76 -16.52 -23.69
N LYS A 583 67.46 -16.72 -22.39
CA LYS A 583 68.00 -15.90 -21.31
C LYS A 583 68.83 -16.80 -20.39
N VAL A 584 70.06 -16.39 -20.11
CA VAL A 584 70.88 -17.07 -19.10
C VAL A 584 70.30 -16.79 -17.72
N MET A 585 69.91 -17.84 -17.00
CA MET A 585 69.49 -17.78 -15.60
C MET A 585 70.33 -18.76 -14.80
N THR A 586 71.14 -18.26 -13.87
CA THR A 586 71.99 -19.06 -12.99
C THR A 586 71.34 -19.17 -11.61
N SER A 587 70.97 -20.39 -11.19
CA SER A 587 70.64 -20.67 -9.78
C SER A 587 71.41 -21.90 -9.30
N THR A 588 71.93 -21.86 -8.08
CA THR A 588 72.66 -22.99 -7.50
C THR A 588 71.75 -23.74 -6.55
N ALA A 589 71.34 -24.96 -6.91
CA ALA A 589 70.78 -25.91 -5.96
C ALA A 589 71.90 -26.58 -5.16
N LYS A 590 71.63 -26.91 -3.89
CA LYS A 590 72.39 -27.94 -3.18
C LYS A 590 71.69 -29.28 -3.36
N VAL A 591 72.48 -30.34 -3.38
CA VAL A 591 72.02 -31.74 -3.52
C VAL A 591 70.93 -32.02 -2.48
N PRO A 592 69.75 -32.57 -2.86
CA PRO A 592 68.83 -33.15 -1.88
C PRO A 592 69.60 -34.26 -1.17
N ASN A 593 69.69 -34.22 0.17
CA ASN A 593 70.31 -35.31 0.92
C ASN A 593 69.56 -36.60 0.62
N GLY A 594 70.14 -37.45 -0.23
CA GLY A 594 69.67 -38.79 -0.50
C GLY A 594 69.96 -39.68 0.69
N ASP A 595 69.08 -39.66 1.70
CA ASP A 595 68.96 -40.82 2.58
C ASP A 595 68.28 -41.92 1.75
N THR A 596 69.04 -42.98 1.48
CA THR A 596 68.58 -44.21 0.83
C THR A 596 67.29 -44.73 1.49
N PRO A 597 66.24 -45.08 0.73
CA PRO A 597 65.19 -45.94 1.25
C PRO A 597 65.82 -47.29 1.58
N VAL A 598 65.76 -47.69 2.85
CA VAL A 598 66.07 -49.06 3.25
C VAL A 598 64.95 -49.94 2.69
N GLU A 599 65.28 -50.87 1.79
CA GLU A 599 64.38 -51.96 1.43
C GLU A 599 64.08 -52.79 2.69
N ASP A 600 62.91 -52.58 3.29
CA ASP A 600 62.36 -53.53 4.25
C ASP A 600 61.94 -54.79 3.48
N LYS A 601 62.77 -55.83 3.62
CA LYS A 601 62.46 -57.19 3.18
C LYS A 601 61.18 -57.65 3.91
N PRO A 602 60.17 -58.22 3.22
CA PRO A 602 58.96 -58.67 3.89
C PRO A 602 59.31 -59.80 4.86
N ALA A 603 59.02 -59.61 6.15
CA ALA A 603 59.01 -60.69 7.12
C ALA A 603 57.72 -61.50 6.94
N GLU A 604 57.84 -62.83 6.92
CA GLU A 604 56.73 -63.76 6.89
C GLU A 604 55.84 -63.60 8.14
N ASP A 605 54.59 -63.17 7.95
CA ASP A 605 53.57 -63.29 8.98
C ASP A 605 53.12 -64.75 9.11
N THR A 606 53.39 -65.34 10.28
CA THR A 606 52.59 -66.44 10.81
C THR A 606 51.82 -65.96 12.04
N PRO A 607 50.54 -66.32 12.18
CA PRO A 607 49.61 -65.63 13.06
C PRO A 607 49.71 -66.14 14.50
N VAL A 608 49.55 -65.23 15.46
CA VAL A 608 49.18 -65.58 16.84
C VAL A 608 48.00 -64.71 17.27
N GLU A 609 46.86 -65.37 17.48
CA GLU A 609 45.72 -64.88 18.24
C GLU A 609 46.15 -64.58 19.69
N ASP A 610 45.72 -63.47 20.28
CA ASP A 610 44.60 -63.48 21.23
C ASP A 610 44.29 -62.10 21.84
N THR A 611 43.11 -62.04 22.43
CA THR A 611 42.20 -60.90 22.67
C THR A 611 42.43 -60.14 24.01
N PRO A 612 41.52 -59.27 24.51
CA PRO A 612 41.76 -57.84 24.71
C PRO A 612 41.85 -57.44 26.20
N THR A 613 42.26 -56.21 26.49
CA THR A 613 41.92 -55.58 27.78
C THR A 613 41.66 -54.08 27.64
N THR A 614 40.52 -53.70 28.22
CA THR A 614 39.90 -52.39 28.33
C THR A 614 40.60 -51.48 29.33
N ASP A 615 40.67 -50.18 29.06
CA ASP A 615 40.77 -49.15 30.11
C ASP A 615 39.89 -47.94 29.81
N ALA A 616 39.20 -47.49 30.85
CA ALA A 616 38.15 -46.46 30.88
C ALA A 616 38.74 -45.04 31.12
N PRO A 617 37.97 -43.96 30.87
CA PRO A 617 38.48 -42.59 30.82
C PRO A 617 38.52 -41.91 32.20
N ALA A 618 39.45 -40.97 32.38
CA ALA A 618 39.54 -40.13 33.59
C ALA A 618 38.92 -38.74 33.36
N GLU A 619 38.08 -38.33 34.31
CA GLU A 619 37.34 -37.07 34.40
C GLU A 619 38.19 -35.91 34.97
N ASP A 620 37.78 -34.69 34.59
CA ASP A 620 38.21 -33.38 35.09
C ASP A 620 37.76 -33.10 36.55
N THR A 621 38.49 -32.23 37.26
CA THR A 621 37.92 -31.18 38.14
C THR A 621 38.98 -30.17 38.63
N PRO A 622 38.58 -28.94 39.05
CA PRO A 622 39.32 -27.68 38.89
C PRO A 622 40.01 -27.15 40.16
N ALA A 623 40.80 -26.08 40.01
CA ALA A 623 41.40 -25.32 41.11
C ALA A 623 40.98 -23.83 41.10
N GLU A 624 40.29 -23.43 42.17
CA GLU A 624 40.16 -22.07 42.72
C GLU A 624 41.05 -22.00 43.99
N ASP A 625 41.50 -20.88 44.57
CA ASP A 625 41.77 -19.49 44.20
C ASP A 625 42.43 -18.87 45.46
N ALA A 626 43.30 -17.85 45.38
CA ALA A 626 43.54 -16.94 46.51
C ALA A 626 44.25 -15.62 46.11
N PRO A 627 43.89 -14.48 46.73
CA PRO A 627 44.07 -13.13 46.18
C PRO A 627 45.26 -12.38 46.77
N THR A 628 45.70 -11.31 46.09
CA THR A 628 46.55 -10.27 46.70
C THR A 628 45.92 -8.89 46.53
N THR A 629 45.82 -8.20 47.66
CA THR A 629 45.43 -6.80 47.84
C THR A 629 46.68 -5.91 47.86
N ASP A 630 46.63 -4.73 47.25
CA ASP A 630 47.17 -3.52 47.88
C ASP A 630 46.53 -2.24 47.33
N ALA A 631 46.36 -1.29 48.26
CA ALA A 631 45.45 -0.15 48.24
C ALA A 631 46.09 1.16 47.71
N PRO A 632 45.32 2.27 47.57
CA PRO A 632 45.63 3.39 46.68
C PRO A 632 46.34 4.57 47.37
N ALA A 633 46.92 5.47 46.57
CA ALA A 633 47.37 6.79 46.99
C ALA A 633 46.53 7.90 46.31
N GLN A 634 46.00 8.83 47.11
CA GLN A 634 45.35 10.05 46.65
C GLN A 634 46.17 11.29 47.04
N ALA A 635 46.25 12.21 46.07
CA ALA A 635 46.25 13.68 46.12
C ALA A 635 47.29 14.45 46.95
N ALA A 636 48.11 15.24 46.22
CA ALA A 636 48.34 16.67 46.44
C ALA A 636 48.53 17.36 45.09
#